data_AF-A0A9W6I3J9-F1
#
_entry.id   AF-A0A9W6I3J9-F1
#
_cell.length_a   1.000
_cell.length_b   1.000
_cell.length_c   1.000
_cell.angle_alpha   90.00
_cell.angle_beta   90.00
_cell.angle_gamma   90.00
#
_symmetry.space_group_name_H-M   'P 1'
#
loop_
_entity.id
_entity.type
_entity.pdbx_description
1 polymer ?
#
loop_
_entity_poly.entity_id
_entity_poly.type
_entity_poly.pdbx_seq_one_letter_code
_entity_poly.pdbx_strand_id
1 'polypeptide(L)'
;MSAVAAGVLLVCGLFVLNRDDSQQVDLSAVLAQLRSGKTWSAKVIEDERQIEITTADKKHFHAYWRTDSHREELVKELRKAEFPGGYSVEVPVNRQ
;
A
#
# COMPACT_ATOMS: atom_id res chain seq x y z
N MET A 1 -45.64 5.64 -12.06
CA MET A 1 -45.30 4.55 -11.11
C MET A 1 -43.83 4.25 -11.31
N SER A 2 -43.05 4.46 -10.25
CA SER A 2 -41.58 4.60 -10.27
C SER A 2 -40.86 3.26 -10.39
N ALA A 3 -39.86 3.16 -11.26
CA ALA A 3 -38.90 2.06 -11.26
C ALA A 3 -37.61 2.56 -10.59
N VAL A 4 -37.34 2.01 -9.40
CA VAL A 4 -36.26 2.40 -8.49
C VAL A 4 -34.94 1.81 -8.99
N ALA A 5 -33.95 2.66 -9.22
CA ALA A 5 -32.59 2.25 -9.56
C ALA A 5 -31.95 1.52 -8.37
N ALA A 6 -31.65 0.23 -8.55
CA ALA A 6 -30.87 -0.55 -7.60
C ALA A 6 -29.38 -0.22 -7.75
N GLY A 7 -28.96 0.86 -7.11
CA GLY A 7 -27.55 1.17 -6.90
C GLY A 7 -26.98 0.22 -5.84
N VAL A 8 -26.15 -0.73 -6.27
CA VAL A 8 -25.38 -1.60 -5.37
C VAL A 8 -24.38 -0.72 -4.63
N LEU A 9 -24.69 -0.39 -3.38
CA LEU A 9 -23.77 0.25 -2.44
C LEU A 9 -22.65 -0.74 -2.09
N LEU A 10 -21.48 -0.51 -2.68
CA LEU A 10 -20.21 -1.10 -2.27
C LEU A 10 -19.97 -0.78 -0.78
N VAL A 11 -20.11 -1.79 0.06
CA VAL A 11 -19.68 -1.76 1.47
C VAL A 11 -18.16 -1.86 1.48
N CYS A 12 -17.47 -0.72 1.40
CA CYS A 12 -16.04 -0.61 1.65
C CYS A 12 -15.83 0.47 2.71
N GLY A 13 -15.49 0.04 3.93
CA GLY A 13 -15.12 0.98 4.99
C GLY A 13 -15.25 0.38 6.37
N LEU A 14 -14.54 -0.72 6.63
CA LEU A 14 -14.29 -1.15 7.99
C LEU A 14 -13.37 -0.11 8.65
N PHE A 15 -13.97 0.90 9.29
CA PHE A 15 -13.29 1.85 10.14
C PHE A 15 -12.82 1.11 11.41
N VAL A 16 -11.52 0.81 11.49
CA VAL A 16 -10.89 0.43 12.75
C VAL A 16 -9.97 1.57 13.17
N LEU A 17 -10.39 2.24 14.23
CA LEU A 17 -9.63 3.18 15.03
C LEU A 17 -8.43 2.44 15.64
N ASN A 18 -7.21 2.71 15.16
CA ASN A 18 -6.03 2.60 15.99
C ASN A 18 -4.99 3.65 15.58
N ARG A 19 -4.34 4.24 16.58
CA ARG A 19 -3.59 5.49 16.52
C ARG A 19 -2.18 5.28 15.95
N ASP A 20 -2.15 4.95 14.67
CA ASP A 20 -1.03 5.08 13.76
C ASP A 20 -1.65 5.71 12.51
N ASP A 21 -1.24 6.91 12.09
CA ASP A 21 -1.85 7.66 10.95
C ASP A 21 -1.69 6.93 9.59
N SER A 22 -1.25 5.67 9.61
CA SER A 22 -1.09 4.78 8.49
C SER A 22 -2.42 4.16 8.08
N GLN A 23 -2.98 4.63 6.96
CA GLN A 23 -4.21 4.12 6.40
C GLN A 23 -3.97 2.79 5.69
N GLN A 24 -4.62 1.71 6.15
CA GLN A 24 -4.63 0.45 5.42
C GLN A 24 -5.38 0.62 4.10
N VAL A 25 -4.76 0.23 3.00
CA VAL A 25 -5.34 0.26 1.64
C VAL A 25 -5.03 -1.03 0.90
N ASP A 26 -5.73 -1.24 -0.21
CA ASP A 26 -5.42 -2.34 -1.13
C ASP A 26 -4.04 -2.13 -1.78
N LEU A 27 -3.36 -3.24 -2.08
CA LEU A 27 -2.06 -3.20 -2.75
C LEU A 27 -2.13 -2.46 -4.10
N SER A 28 -3.25 -2.59 -4.82
CA SER A 28 -3.49 -1.87 -6.06
C SER A 28 -3.47 -0.34 -5.88
N ALA A 29 -3.96 0.17 -4.74
CA ALA A 29 -3.91 1.59 -4.40
C ALA A 29 -2.46 2.04 -4.11
N VAL A 30 -1.68 1.21 -3.39
CA VAL A 30 -0.24 1.47 -3.19
C VAL A 30 0.51 1.49 -4.53
N LEU A 31 0.26 0.52 -5.41
CA LEU A 31 0.87 0.48 -6.74
C LEU A 31 0.48 1.71 -7.58
N ALA A 32 -0.77 2.15 -7.51
CA ALA A 32 -1.21 3.39 -8.15
C ALA A 32 -0.48 4.62 -7.61
N GLN A 33 -0.25 4.67 -6.28
CA GLN A 33 0.47 5.76 -5.64
C GLN A 33 1.96 5.77 -6.01
N LEU A 34 2.60 4.60 -6.11
CA LEU A 34 3.96 4.45 -6.63
C LEU A 34 4.06 4.93 -8.07
N ARG A 35 3.12 4.52 -8.94
CA ARG A 35 3.03 4.95 -10.35
C ARG A 35 2.75 6.44 -10.51
N SER A 36 2.09 7.06 -9.52
CA SER A 36 1.81 8.50 -9.54
C SER A 36 3.06 9.36 -9.33
N GLY A 37 4.16 8.78 -8.85
CA GLY A 37 5.40 9.51 -8.53
C GLY A 37 5.30 10.41 -7.30
N LYS A 38 4.17 10.42 -6.58
CA LYS A 38 3.95 11.23 -5.37
C LYS A 38 4.40 10.55 -4.08
N THR A 39 5.15 9.46 -4.19
CA THR A 39 5.65 8.70 -3.05
C THR A 39 6.97 9.30 -2.59
N TRP A 40 7.03 9.72 -1.34
CA TRP A 40 8.21 10.29 -0.73
C TRP A 40 9.19 9.19 -0.28
N SER A 41 8.67 8.20 0.44
CA SER A 41 9.44 7.06 0.94
C SER A 41 8.61 5.79 0.88
N ALA A 42 9.29 4.66 0.75
CA ALA A 42 8.66 3.34 0.82
C ALA A 42 9.48 2.41 1.73
N LYS A 43 8.78 1.57 2.47
CA LYS A 43 9.33 0.57 3.37
C LYS A 43 8.63 -0.76 3.10
N VAL A 44 9.41 -1.78 2.76
CA VAL A 44 8.89 -3.13 2.52
C VAL A 44 9.32 -4.03 3.66
N ILE A 45 8.35 -4.67 4.31
CA ILE A 45 8.53 -5.60 5.41
C ILE A 45 8.21 -7.00 4.87
N GLU A 46 9.25 -7.73 4.48
CA GLU A 46 9.10 -9.00 3.75
C GLU A 46 8.47 -10.10 4.62
N ASP A 47 8.74 -10.09 5.92
CA ASP A 47 8.23 -11.08 6.90
C ASP A 47 6.69 -10.99 7.03
N GLU A 48 6.20 -9.77 7.20
CA GLU A 48 4.76 -9.48 7.36
C GLU A 48 4.02 -9.41 6.03
N ARG A 49 4.75 -9.56 4.91
CA ARG A 49 4.26 -9.34 3.55
C ARG A 49 3.56 -7.98 3.42
N GLN A 50 4.14 -6.95 4.01
CA GLN A 50 3.58 -5.61 4.12
C GLN A 50 4.46 -4.57 3.44
N ILE A 51 3.84 -3.62 2.76
CA ILE A 51 4.48 -2.41 2.29
C ILE A 51 3.84 -1.22 2.97
N GLU A 52 4.68 -0.30 3.38
CA GLU A 52 4.32 1.03 3.85
C GLU A 52 4.87 2.05 2.88
N ILE A 53 4.06 3.05 2.54
CA ILE A 53 4.48 4.20 1.76
C ILE A 53 4.10 5.48 2.48
N THR A 54 4.95 6.47 2.35
CA THR A 54 4.65 7.85 2.77
C THR A 54 4.63 8.71 1.53
N THR A 55 3.58 9.50 1.34
CA THR A 55 3.49 10.44 0.22
C THR A 55 4.15 11.77 0.55
N ALA A 56 4.38 12.59 -0.48
CA ALA A 56 4.89 13.95 -0.28
C ALA A 56 3.99 14.82 0.64
N ASP A 57 2.68 14.53 0.67
CA ASP A 57 1.71 15.17 1.56
C ASP A 57 1.77 14.63 3.01
N LYS A 58 2.78 13.83 3.35
CA LYS A 58 2.94 13.17 4.65
C LYS A 58 1.78 12.25 5.02
N LYS A 59 1.08 11.69 4.03
CA LYS A 59 0.09 10.63 4.27
C LYS A 59 0.79 9.30 4.29
N HIS A 60 0.46 8.49 5.28
CA HIS A 60 1.00 7.15 5.46
C HIS A 60 -0.04 6.14 4.99
N PHE A 61 0.38 5.22 4.14
CA PHE A 61 -0.45 4.12 3.67
C PHE A 61 0.29 2.81 3.87
N HIS A 62 -0.44 1.75 4.18
CA HIS A 62 0.13 0.42 4.18
C HIS A 62 -0.79 -0.58 3.48
N ALA A 63 -0.19 -1.59 2.87
CA ALA A 63 -0.90 -2.66 2.20
C ALA A 63 -0.18 -3.99 2.40
N TYR A 64 -0.94 -5.08 2.39
CA TYR A 64 -0.41 -6.44 2.48
C TYR A 64 -0.48 -7.12 1.12
N TRP A 65 0.53 -7.89 0.75
CA TRP A 65 0.48 -8.80 -0.40
C TRP A 65 0.32 -10.25 0.06
N ARG A 66 -0.44 -11.03 -0.70
CA ARG A 66 -0.74 -12.42 -0.37
C ARG A 66 0.04 -13.43 -1.20
N THR A 67 0.50 -13.04 -2.38
CA THR A 67 1.10 -13.92 -3.38
C THR A 67 2.47 -13.41 -3.82
N ASP A 68 3.34 -14.32 -4.26
CA ASP A 68 4.65 -13.96 -4.80
C ASP A 68 4.53 -13.13 -6.09
N SER A 69 3.52 -13.37 -6.92
CA SER A 69 3.29 -12.53 -8.12
C SER A 69 2.99 -11.07 -7.77
N HIS A 70 2.25 -10.82 -6.68
CA HIS A 70 2.03 -9.46 -6.18
C HIS A 70 3.31 -8.82 -5.66
N ARG A 71 4.18 -9.61 -5.00
CA ARG A 71 5.50 -9.17 -4.57
C ARG A 71 6.39 -8.80 -5.74
N GLU A 72 6.42 -9.61 -6.80
CA GLU A 72 7.21 -9.33 -8.00
C GLU A 72 6.75 -8.05 -8.70
N GLU A 73 5.43 -7.84 -8.83
CA GLU A 73 4.87 -6.59 -9.35
C GLU A 73 5.27 -5.40 -8.47
N LEU A 74 5.15 -5.54 -7.15
CA LEU A 74 5.52 -4.52 -6.19
C LEU A 74 6.99 -4.11 -6.33
N VAL A 75 7.91 -5.08 -6.31
CA VAL A 75 9.35 -4.83 -6.45
C VAL A 75 9.66 -4.18 -7.81
N LYS A 76 8.98 -4.57 -8.87
CA LYS A 76 9.14 -3.96 -10.20
C LYS A 76 8.74 -2.49 -10.21
N GLU A 77 7.62 -2.14 -9.56
CA GLU A 77 7.15 -0.76 -9.49
C GLU A 77 8.01 0.08 -8.53
N LEU A 78 8.45 -0.48 -7.41
CA LEU A 78 9.39 0.16 -6.49
C LEU A 78 10.70 0.52 -7.18
N ARG A 79 11.25 -0.37 -8.02
CA ARG A 79 12.50 -0.08 -8.76
C ARG A 79 12.35 1.05 -9.79
N LYS A 80 11.13 1.31 -10.26
CA LYS A 80 10.85 2.39 -11.23
C LYS A 80 10.53 3.71 -10.53
N ALA A 81 10.01 3.65 -9.31
CA ALA A 81 9.63 4.81 -8.55
C ALA A 81 10.86 5.53 -7.99
N GLU A 82 10.81 6.85 -8.00
CA GLU A 82 11.80 7.70 -7.35
C GLU A 82 11.34 8.00 -5.93
N PHE A 83 12.23 7.82 -4.95
CA PHE A 83 11.93 8.07 -3.54
C PHE A 83 12.87 9.15 -3.00
N PRO A 84 12.44 10.41 -2.98
CA PRO A 84 13.25 11.50 -2.43
C PRO A 84 13.65 11.26 -0.96
N GLY A 85 12.79 10.60 -0.19
CA GLY A 85 13.04 10.21 1.20
C GLY A 85 13.75 8.86 1.36
N GLY A 86 14.10 8.20 0.25
CA GLY A 86 14.72 6.89 0.24
C GLY A 86 13.74 5.72 0.32
N TYR A 87 14.30 4.53 0.15
CA TYR A 87 13.58 3.26 0.16
C TYR A 87 14.34 2.23 0.98
N SER A 88 13.65 1.50 1.84
CA SER A 88 14.24 0.46 2.69
C SER A 88 13.47 -0.86 2.60
N VAL A 89 14.21 -1.97 2.64
CA VAL A 89 13.65 -3.32 2.70
C VAL A 89 14.09 -3.96 4.00
N GLU A 90 13.13 -4.25 4.87
CA GLU A 90 13.33 -5.04 6.07
C GLU A 90 13.14 -6.51 5.73
N VAL A 91 14.26 -7.22 5.67
CA VAL A 91 14.30 -8.68 5.55
C VAL A 91 14.72 -9.23 6.92
N PRO A 92 14.00 -10.19 7.51
CA PRO A 92 14.42 -10.78 8.77
C PRO A 92 15.81 -11.39 8.60
N VAL A 93 16.75 -10.93 9.41
CA VAL A 93 18.08 -11.54 9.49
C VAL A 93 17.89 -12.87 10.21
N ASN A 94 17.83 -13.95 9.44
CA ASN A 94 17.77 -15.29 9.97
C ASN A 94 19.10 -15.55 10.71
N ARG A 95 19.17 -15.21 12.00
CA ARG A 95 20.23 -15.69 12.90
C ARG A 95 19.90 -17.14 13.20
N GLN A 96 20.34 -18.03 12.31
CA GLN A 96 20.62 -19.43 12.66
C GLN A 96 22.01 -19.52 13.27
#